data_AF-A0A1I7UH34-F1
#
_entry.id   AF-A0A1I7UH34-F1
#
_cell.length_a   1.000
_cell.length_b   1.000
_cell.length_c   1.000
_cell.angle_alpha   90.00
_cell.angle_beta   90.00
_cell.angle_gamma   90.00
#
_symmetry.space_group_name_H-M   'P 1'
#
loop_
_entity.id
_entity.type
_entity.pdbx_description
1 polymer ?
#
loop_
_entity_poly.entity_id
_entity_poly.type
_entity_poly.pdbx_seq_one_letter_code
_entity_poly.pdbx_strand_id
1 'polypeptide(L)'
;MSTSPVYLDLSSNIKYAINQTKLSIEKAIQGEPNHPFYPNLNENRQLSRDVRFAVGIYEELANYEGEKVKKAVKEGDINSVLYNFNQSLFKIAENAKKEGIWLKKQYEAKKEADDQDYCRIKGLEEEVAKKEVSSDQMSDWESMMTTMKAEMEKKMEEMFQDMKIKFESAQEEVKKTQNNEDRKENSEKEEYLNKIDEMENELADQDVQLERLKNKIEWYKKNEGKLVYKLEEKSAEVTKLNYTINKIYKEDWEVIRRVEELRKKLVKSENLLKNTVELHEKEAKEWKEKEWEMGGKQRETDYELGRVKMELKEVKDALKSMDPEEEFAYFF
;
A
#
# COMPACT_ATOMS: atom_id res chain seq x y z
N MET A 1 34.30 19.32 -2.31
CA MET A 1 34.76 20.60 -1.73
C MET A 1 33.94 21.72 -2.34
N SER A 2 33.26 22.51 -1.51
CA SER A 2 32.81 23.87 -1.86
C SER A 2 32.76 24.69 -0.58
N THR A 3 33.94 25.08 -0.10
CA THR A 3 34.12 26.13 0.90
C THR A 3 34.15 27.46 0.16
N SER A 4 33.00 28.12 0.12
CA SER A 4 32.90 29.55 -0.18
C SER A 4 31.76 30.14 0.65
N PRO A 5 31.95 31.35 1.18
CA PRO A 5 32.18 31.51 2.61
C PRO A 5 31.03 32.25 3.30
N VAL A 6 30.93 32.03 4.61
CA VAL A 6 30.03 32.66 5.62
C VAL A 6 29.91 34.20 5.51
N TYR A 7 30.74 34.86 4.72
CA TYR A 7 30.70 36.29 4.45
C TYR A 7 29.51 36.77 3.60
N LEU A 8 28.87 35.91 2.79
CA LEU A 8 27.68 36.28 1.99
C LEU A 8 26.42 36.48 2.84
N ASP A 9 26.40 36.01 4.09
CA ASP A 9 25.19 36.05 4.92
C ASP A 9 25.14 37.23 5.91
N LEU A 10 26.29 37.75 6.33
CA LEU A 10 26.32 38.77 7.38
C LEU A 10 25.76 40.13 6.93
N SER A 11 26.05 40.55 5.70
CA SER A 11 25.48 41.79 5.14
C SER A 11 23.96 41.68 4.96
N SER A 12 23.47 40.48 4.64
CA SER A 12 22.05 40.18 4.51
C SER A 12 21.36 40.23 5.86
N ASN A 13 22.00 39.68 6.91
CA ASN A 13 21.52 39.70 8.28
C ASN A 13 21.49 41.12 8.88
N ILE A 14 22.52 41.94 8.64
CA ILE A 14 22.51 43.36 9.05
C ILE A 14 21.38 44.11 8.35
N LYS A 15 21.21 43.91 7.04
CA LYS A 15 20.13 44.55 6.27
C LYS A 15 18.75 44.12 6.76
N TYR A 16 18.59 42.82 7.07
CA TYR A 16 17.36 42.28 7.62
C TYR A 16 17.03 42.90 8.98
N ALA A 17 18.00 42.97 9.90
CA ALA A 17 17.83 43.59 11.21
C ALA A 17 17.42 45.06 11.10
N ILE A 18 18.09 45.85 10.24
CA ILE A 18 17.71 47.25 9.99
C ILE A 18 16.28 47.36 9.49
N ASN A 19 15.90 46.54 8.50
CA ASN A 19 14.54 46.57 7.95
C ASN A 19 13.48 46.22 9.00
N GLN A 20 13.74 45.23 9.87
CA GLN A 20 12.85 44.89 10.98
C GLN A 20 12.75 46.02 12.01
N THR A 21 13.87 46.70 12.29
CA THR A 21 13.87 47.87 13.17
C THR A 21 13.11 49.03 12.56
N LYS A 22 13.24 49.31 11.26
CA LYS A 22 12.44 50.34 10.57
C LYS A 22 10.96 50.07 10.66
N LEU A 23 10.54 48.82 10.40
CA LEU A 23 9.15 48.42 10.56
C LEU A 23 8.66 48.63 12.02
N SER A 24 9.52 48.36 12.99
CA SER A 24 9.23 48.59 14.40
C SER A 24 9.16 50.08 14.75
N ILE A 25 10.01 50.93 14.17
CA ILE A 25 9.97 52.39 14.30
C ILE A 25 8.67 52.94 13.70
N GLU A 26 8.30 52.50 12.49
CA GLU A 26 7.05 52.90 11.85
C GLU A 26 5.85 52.54 12.72
N LYS A 27 5.77 51.29 13.20
CA LYS A 27 4.71 50.84 14.11
C LYS A 27 4.72 51.59 15.44
N ALA A 28 5.90 51.88 15.97
CA ALA A 28 6.05 52.57 17.24
C ALA A 28 5.54 54.02 17.17
N ILE A 29 5.76 54.69 16.04
CA ILE A 29 5.38 56.09 15.84
C ILE A 29 3.95 56.23 15.31
N GLN A 30 3.54 55.39 14.35
CA GLN A 30 2.26 55.48 13.66
C GLN A 30 1.16 54.58 14.25
N GLY A 31 1.52 53.61 15.09
CA GLY A 31 0.64 52.53 15.55
C GLY A 31 0.66 51.32 14.61
N GLU A 32 0.01 50.23 15.02
CA GLU A 32 -0.13 49.04 14.18
C GLU A 32 -0.97 49.35 12.92
N PRO A 33 -0.70 48.75 11.74
CA PRO A 33 -1.43 49.05 10.52
C PRO A 33 -2.97 48.91 10.64
N ASN A 34 -3.41 47.96 11.46
CA ASN A 34 -4.84 47.71 11.73
C ASN A 34 -5.42 48.63 12.81
N HIS A 35 -4.57 49.25 13.61
CA HIS A 35 -4.92 50.14 14.73
C HIS A 35 -3.97 51.35 14.76
N PRO A 36 -4.00 52.19 13.71
CA PRO A 36 -3.10 53.34 13.64
C PRO A 36 -3.43 54.33 14.76
N PHE A 37 -2.42 54.94 15.34
CA PHE A 37 -2.58 56.04 16.29
C PHE A 37 -3.25 57.25 15.62
N TYR A 38 -3.08 57.40 14.31
CA TYR A 38 -3.63 58.51 13.51
C TYR A 38 -4.46 57.97 12.33
N PRO A 39 -5.75 57.66 12.52
CA PRO A 39 -6.61 57.11 11.47
C PRO A 39 -6.75 58.02 10.23
N ASN A 40 -6.68 59.34 10.44
CA ASN A 40 -6.86 60.35 9.39
C ASN A 40 -5.55 61.11 9.08
N LEU A 41 -4.41 60.43 9.15
CA LEU A 41 -3.08 61.05 8.97
C LEU A 41 -2.97 61.88 7.68
N ASN A 42 -3.66 61.48 6.61
CA ASN A 42 -3.62 62.16 5.31
C ASN A 42 -4.42 63.46 5.24
N GLU A 43 -5.36 63.67 6.17
CA GLU A 43 -6.20 64.88 6.20
C GLU A 43 -5.50 66.04 6.91
N ASN A 44 -4.68 65.74 7.93
CA ASN A 44 -3.88 66.73 8.64
C ASN A 44 -2.44 66.79 8.07
N ARG A 45 -2.23 67.70 7.11
CA ARG A 45 -0.94 67.84 6.41
C ARG A 45 0.25 68.09 7.35
N GLN A 46 0.05 68.79 8.46
CA GLN A 46 1.14 69.14 9.36
C GLN A 46 1.52 67.98 10.29
N LEU A 47 0.53 67.31 10.91
CA LEU A 47 0.75 66.05 11.63
C LEU A 47 1.40 64.99 10.73
N SER A 48 0.95 64.88 9.48
CA SER A 48 1.53 63.97 8.48
C SER A 48 3.01 64.27 8.21
N ARG A 49 3.42 65.54 8.23
CA ARG A 49 4.82 65.93 8.08
C ARG A 49 5.62 65.59 9.33
N ASP A 50 5.09 65.89 10.51
CA ASP A 50 5.81 65.70 11.78
C ASP A 50 6.00 64.21 12.10
N VAL A 51 4.99 63.38 11.85
CA VAL A 51 5.09 61.91 11.95
C VAL A 51 6.10 61.36 10.95
N ARG A 52 6.07 61.81 9.69
CA ARG A 52 7.05 61.38 8.67
C ARG A 52 8.47 61.81 9.02
N PHE A 53 8.63 63.01 9.57
CA PHE A 53 9.93 63.50 9.98
C PHE A 53 10.48 62.72 11.17
N ALA A 54 9.65 62.44 12.18
CA ALA A 54 10.04 61.60 13.32
C ALA A 54 10.45 60.20 12.88
N VAL A 55 9.65 59.54 12.02
CA VAL A 55 10.03 58.25 11.42
C VAL A 55 11.38 58.37 10.69
N GLY A 56 11.52 59.39 9.83
CA GLY A 56 12.74 59.63 9.06
C GLY A 56 14.00 59.74 9.93
N ILE A 57 13.95 60.48 11.05
CA ILE A 57 15.07 60.60 11.99
C ILE A 57 15.50 59.23 12.51
N TYR A 58 14.57 58.43 13.03
CA TYR A 58 14.90 57.15 13.64
C TYR A 58 15.32 56.11 12.59
N GLU A 59 14.76 56.16 11.38
CA GLU A 59 15.23 55.34 10.26
C GLU A 59 16.65 55.70 9.85
N GLU A 60 17.00 56.99 9.81
CA GLU A 60 18.35 57.47 9.54
C GLU A 60 19.33 56.99 10.63
N LEU A 61 18.95 57.06 11.91
CA LEU A 61 19.75 56.53 13.02
C LEU A 61 19.98 55.02 12.88
N ALA A 62 18.95 54.26 12.49
CA ALA A 62 19.07 52.81 12.26
C ALA A 62 20.00 52.49 11.06
N ASN A 63 19.89 53.27 9.98
CA ASN A 63 20.80 53.14 8.83
C ASN A 63 22.24 53.50 9.21
N TYR A 64 22.43 54.56 9.99
CA TYR A 64 23.74 55.02 10.45
C TYR A 64 24.45 53.95 11.30
N GLU A 65 23.74 53.33 12.25
CA GLU A 65 24.29 52.23 13.03
C GLU A 65 24.60 51.01 12.15
N GLY A 66 23.76 50.73 11.14
CA GLY A 66 24.03 49.71 10.13
C GLY A 66 25.33 49.94 9.36
N GLU A 67 25.58 51.16 8.89
CA GLU A 67 26.80 51.52 8.17
C GLU A 67 28.05 51.52 9.08
N LYS A 68 27.90 51.96 10.34
CA LYS A 68 28.97 51.88 11.35
C LYS A 68 29.39 50.44 11.61
N VAL A 69 28.44 49.53 11.70
CA VAL A 69 28.69 48.10 11.92
C VAL A 69 29.29 47.44 10.70
N LYS A 70 28.82 47.75 9.48
CA LYS A 70 29.46 47.28 8.24
C LYS A 70 30.93 47.68 8.14
N LYS A 71 31.31 48.84 8.69
CA LYS A 71 32.71 49.28 8.80
C LYS A 71 33.46 48.51 9.89
N ALA A 72 32.91 48.43 11.10
CA ALA A 72 33.54 47.79 12.25
C ALA A 72 33.76 46.27 12.07
N VAL A 73 32.86 45.59 11.36
CA VAL A 73 32.95 44.15 11.04
C VAL A 73 34.18 43.81 10.19
N LYS A 74 34.74 44.77 9.44
CA LYS A 74 35.99 44.56 8.68
C LYS A 74 37.25 44.55 9.54
N GLU A 75 37.17 45.00 10.80
CA GLU A 75 38.35 45.34 11.62
C GLU A 75 38.35 44.70 13.02
N GLY A 76 37.31 43.96 13.43
CA GLY A 76 37.17 43.48 14.83
C GLY A 76 36.43 42.16 15.03
N ASP A 77 36.24 41.79 16.29
CA ASP A 77 35.48 40.60 16.72
C ASP A 77 33.98 40.75 16.37
N ILE A 78 33.54 39.92 15.42
CA ILE A 78 32.21 39.95 14.82
C ILE A 78 31.11 39.81 15.88
N ASN A 79 31.30 38.98 16.92
CA ASN A 79 30.25 38.69 17.89
C ASN A 79 29.96 39.88 18.82
N SER A 80 31.01 40.55 19.31
CA SER A 80 30.86 41.75 20.15
C SER A 80 30.24 42.92 19.36
N VAL A 81 30.65 43.07 18.10
CA VAL A 81 30.11 44.11 17.21
C VAL A 81 28.62 43.89 16.92
N LEU A 82 28.19 42.66 16.65
CA LEU A 82 26.78 42.32 16.43
C LEU A 82 25.92 42.45 17.69
N TYR A 83 26.47 42.13 18.86
CA TYR A 83 25.77 42.34 20.12
C TYR A 83 25.48 43.83 20.36
N ASN A 84 26.50 44.68 20.20
CA ASN A 84 26.36 46.14 20.35
C ASN A 84 25.43 46.75 19.30
N PHE A 85 25.45 46.22 18.08
CA PHE A 85 24.52 46.59 17.01
C PHE A 85 23.07 46.33 17.40
N ASN A 86 22.76 45.11 17.88
CA ASN A 86 21.40 44.75 18.27
C ASN A 86 20.91 45.58 19.47
N GLN A 87 21.77 45.86 20.45
CA GLN A 87 21.44 46.76 21.57
C GLN A 87 21.14 48.19 21.10
N SER A 88 21.90 48.69 20.13
CA SER A 88 21.69 50.03 19.56
C SER A 88 20.38 50.11 18.79
N LEU A 89 20.07 49.10 17.96
CA LEU A 89 18.78 49.00 17.26
C LEU A 89 17.60 48.91 18.22
N PHE A 90 17.73 48.15 19.31
CA PHE A 90 16.70 48.07 20.35
C PHE A 90 16.47 49.42 21.02
N LYS A 91 17.55 50.14 21.37
CA LYS A 91 17.46 51.48 21.97
C LYS A 91 16.81 52.49 21.03
N ILE A 92 17.11 52.42 19.72
CA ILE A 92 16.47 53.26 18.70
C ILE A 92 14.96 52.97 18.66
N ALA A 93 14.55 51.71 18.64
CA ALA A 93 13.14 51.32 18.62
C ALA A 93 12.39 51.74 19.91
N GLU A 94 13.01 51.57 21.08
CA GLU A 94 12.45 52.02 22.37
C GLU A 94 12.30 53.55 22.43
N ASN A 95 13.28 54.30 21.91
CA ASN A 95 13.17 55.75 21.82
C ASN A 95 12.06 56.17 20.84
N ALA A 96 11.95 55.52 19.69
CA ALA A 96 10.86 55.76 18.73
C ALA A 96 9.48 55.45 19.34
N LYS A 97 9.38 54.45 20.23
CA LYS A 97 8.14 54.13 20.96
C LYS A 97 7.79 55.21 21.98
N LYS A 98 8.76 55.73 22.72
CA LYS A 98 8.54 56.85 23.64
C LYS A 98 8.07 58.10 22.87
N GLU A 99 8.73 58.39 21.75
CA GLU A 99 8.36 59.50 20.86
C GLU A 99 6.95 59.30 20.26
N GLY A 100 6.65 58.10 19.77
CA GLY A 100 5.34 57.75 19.22
C GLY A 100 4.20 57.87 20.24
N ILE A 101 4.41 57.40 21.48
CA ILE A 101 3.45 57.58 22.58
C ILE A 101 3.30 59.06 22.93
N TRP A 102 4.38 59.82 22.94
CA TRP A 102 4.33 61.26 23.20
C TRP A 102 3.55 62.00 22.11
N LEU A 103 3.85 61.75 20.83
CA LEU A 103 3.12 62.30 19.69
C LEU A 103 1.63 61.91 19.71
N LYS A 104 1.33 60.66 20.06
CA LYS A 104 -0.05 60.18 20.24
C LYS A 104 -0.77 60.96 21.33
N LYS A 105 -0.16 61.14 22.50
CA LYS A 105 -0.74 61.92 23.59
C LYS A 105 -0.99 63.37 23.18
N GLN A 106 -0.08 63.98 22.41
CA GLN A 106 -0.26 65.33 21.87
C GLN A 106 -1.44 65.39 20.89
N TYR A 107 -1.58 64.39 20.01
CA TYR A 107 -2.70 64.29 19.09
C TYR A 107 -4.04 64.08 19.80
N GLU A 108 -4.09 63.18 20.80
CA GLU A 108 -5.28 62.92 21.60
C GLU A 108 -5.70 64.15 22.42
N ALA A 109 -4.74 64.83 23.06
CA ALA A 109 -5.01 66.06 23.81
C ALA A 109 -5.50 67.22 22.93
N LYS A 110 -5.04 67.32 21.68
CA LYS A 110 -5.50 68.34 20.71
C LYS A 110 -6.82 67.98 20.04
N LYS A 111 -7.26 66.71 20.06
CA LYS A 111 -8.61 66.33 19.61
C LYS A 111 -9.70 66.93 20.50
N GLU A 112 -9.35 67.36 21.72
CA GLU A 112 -10.22 68.01 22.69
C GLU A 112 -10.13 69.55 22.68
N ALA A 113 -9.14 70.13 21.99
CA ALA A 113 -8.92 71.58 21.90
C ALA A 113 -8.81 72.00 20.43
N ASP A 114 -9.88 72.63 19.93
CA ASP A 114 -10.07 73.06 18.55
C ASP A 114 -9.13 74.22 18.18
N ASP A 115 -7.83 73.96 18.00
CA ASP A 115 -6.89 74.92 17.44
C ASP A 115 -5.69 74.26 16.75
N GLN A 116 -5.53 74.59 15.46
CA GLN A 116 -4.44 74.15 14.60
C GLN A 116 -3.19 75.00 14.83
N ASP A 117 -2.26 74.51 15.64
CA ASP A 117 -0.85 74.88 15.50
C ASP A 117 0.05 73.71 15.92
N TYR A 118 0.73 73.11 14.94
CA TYR A 118 1.77 72.12 15.15
C TYR A 118 3.11 72.87 15.19
N CYS A 119 3.51 73.27 16.40
CA CYS A 119 4.81 73.90 16.60
C CYS A 119 5.93 72.86 16.49
N ARG A 120 6.59 72.92 15.33
CA ARG A 120 8.02 72.78 15.06
C ARG A 120 8.86 72.21 16.22
N ILE A 121 9.41 71.04 15.94
CA ILE A 121 10.58 70.41 16.56
C ILE A 121 11.63 71.48 16.88
N LYS A 122 11.86 71.69 18.19
CA LYS A 122 12.99 72.48 18.69
C LYS A 122 13.59 71.91 19.98
N GLY A 123 13.24 70.66 20.33
CA GLY A 123 13.72 69.98 21.54
C GLY A 123 14.86 68.98 21.32
N LEU A 124 15.11 68.55 20.07
CA LEU A 124 16.11 67.51 19.77
C LEU A 124 17.39 68.05 19.09
N GLU A 125 17.48 69.37 18.86
CA GLU A 125 18.72 70.03 18.39
C GLU A 125 19.50 70.72 19.54
N GLU A 126 18.94 70.86 20.75
CA GLU A 126 19.58 71.59 21.88
C GLU A 126 19.97 70.71 23.09
N GLU A 127 19.73 69.39 23.06
CA GLU A 127 20.20 68.46 24.11
C GLU A 127 21.66 67.94 23.88
N VAL A 128 22.42 68.62 23.01
CA VAL A 128 23.87 68.41 22.82
C VAL A 128 24.70 69.65 23.22
N ALA A 129 24.07 70.76 23.66
CA ALA A 129 24.80 71.98 24.01
C ALA A 129 24.35 72.60 25.34
N LYS A 130 25.14 72.31 26.39
CA LYS A 130 25.35 73.09 27.62
C LYS A 130 24.17 73.29 28.59
N LYS A 131 24.36 72.81 29.82
CA LYS A 131 23.99 73.57 31.03
C LYS A 131 25.08 73.40 32.10
N GLU A 132 26.05 74.30 32.01
CA GLU A 132 26.85 74.75 33.15
C GLU A 132 26.01 75.70 34.01
N VAL A 133 26.15 75.47 35.31
CA VAL A 133 25.95 76.30 36.51
C VAL A 133 25.81 77.83 36.33
N SER A 134 24.85 78.41 37.07
CA SER A 134 25.05 79.62 37.91
C SER A 134 24.00 79.55 39.04
N SER A 135 24.35 79.21 40.28
CA SER A 135 25.05 80.02 41.30
C SER A 135 24.35 81.35 41.60
N ASP A 136 23.50 81.34 42.63
CA ASP A 136 23.63 82.22 43.81
C ASP A 136 22.36 82.23 44.65
N GLN A 137 22.00 81.08 45.25
CA GLN A 137 21.15 80.97 46.45
C GLN A 137 21.46 79.64 47.18
N MET A 138 22.73 79.41 47.54
CA MET A 138 23.18 78.21 48.30
C MET A 138 23.85 78.63 49.61
N SER A 139 23.05 78.93 50.63
CA SER A 139 23.49 78.79 52.02
C SER A 139 22.34 78.34 52.92
N ASP A 140 21.11 78.73 52.57
CA ASP A 140 19.93 78.39 53.39
C ASP A 140 19.25 77.07 52.96
N TRP A 141 19.58 76.52 51.78
CA TRP A 141 19.14 75.19 51.32
C TRP A 141 20.00 74.03 51.83
N GLU A 142 21.27 74.27 52.19
CA GLU A 142 22.21 73.21 52.62
C GLU A 142 21.85 72.60 53.99
N SER A 143 21.24 73.38 54.90
CA SER A 143 20.81 72.89 56.21
C SER A 143 19.49 72.10 56.17
N MET A 144 18.64 72.31 55.16
CA MET A 144 17.38 71.59 54.98
C MET A 144 17.55 70.37 54.08
N MET A 145 18.45 70.46 53.08
CA MET A 145 18.88 69.33 52.26
C MET A 145 19.70 68.31 53.04
N THR A 146 20.48 68.67 54.06
CA THR A 146 21.28 67.67 54.82
C THR A 146 20.40 66.74 55.66
N THR A 147 19.32 67.25 56.27
CA THR A 147 18.33 66.44 56.97
C THR A 147 17.44 65.64 56.02
N MET A 148 16.97 66.22 54.90
CA MET A 148 16.26 65.47 53.86
C MET A 148 17.14 64.42 53.18
N LYS A 149 18.43 64.71 52.97
CA LYS A 149 19.40 63.79 52.36
C LYS A 149 19.69 62.61 53.28
N ALA A 150 19.84 62.82 54.58
CA ALA A 150 20.01 61.72 55.53
C ALA A 150 18.77 60.81 55.62
N GLU A 151 17.56 61.38 55.59
CA GLU A 151 16.31 60.58 55.55
C GLU A 151 16.09 59.89 54.19
N MET A 152 16.40 60.56 53.08
CA MET A 152 16.31 59.97 51.75
C MET A 152 17.39 58.92 51.51
N GLU A 153 18.61 59.10 52.02
CA GLU A 153 19.68 58.08 51.98
C GLU A 153 19.27 56.85 52.79
N LYS A 154 18.68 57.04 53.99
CA LYS A 154 18.18 55.91 54.77
C LYS A 154 17.03 55.18 54.07
N LYS A 155 16.06 55.90 53.49
CA LYS A 155 14.96 55.30 52.71
C LYS A 155 15.42 54.68 51.39
N MET A 156 16.43 55.25 50.73
CA MET A 156 17.04 54.67 49.54
C MET A 156 17.81 53.40 49.91
N GLU A 157 18.56 53.38 51.01
CA GLU A 157 19.29 52.20 51.46
C GLU A 157 18.34 51.07 51.84
N GLU A 158 17.25 51.38 52.55
CA GLU A 158 16.18 50.42 52.85
C GLU A 158 15.48 49.92 51.57
N MET A 159 15.18 50.81 50.59
CA MET A 159 14.65 50.40 49.29
C MET A 159 15.64 49.59 48.45
N PHE A 160 16.94 49.88 48.52
CA PHE A 160 17.98 49.14 47.81
C PHE A 160 18.17 47.76 48.41
N GLN A 161 18.12 47.62 49.74
CA GLN A 161 18.14 46.31 50.38
C GLN A 161 16.87 45.52 50.07
N ASP A 162 15.69 46.14 50.14
CA ASP A 162 14.42 45.46 49.81
C ASP A 162 14.35 45.09 48.31
N MET A 163 14.85 45.96 47.41
CA MET A 163 15.02 45.63 45.99
C MET A 163 16.03 44.51 45.78
N LYS A 164 17.14 44.50 46.50
CA LYS A 164 18.17 43.47 46.39
C LYS A 164 17.64 42.11 46.84
N ILE A 165 16.92 42.06 47.96
CA ILE A 165 16.25 40.85 48.46
C ILE A 165 15.20 40.36 47.45
N LYS A 166 14.37 41.26 46.92
CA LYS A 166 13.38 40.91 45.88
C LYS A 166 14.04 40.46 44.58
N PHE A 167 15.16 41.06 44.21
CA PHE A 167 15.91 40.70 43.01
C PHE A 167 16.59 39.34 43.17
N GLU A 168 17.23 39.07 44.31
CA GLU A 168 17.83 37.77 44.63
C GLU A 168 16.75 36.68 44.70
N SER A 169 15.61 36.94 45.34
CA SER A 169 14.44 36.03 45.37
C SER A 169 13.88 35.77 43.97
N ALA A 170 13.72 36.80 43.14
CA ALA A 170 13.26 36.65 41.76
C ALA A 170 14.28 35.89 40.89
N GLN A 171 15.58 36.13 41.07
CA GLN A 171 16.63 35.40 40.35
C GLN A 171 16.67 33.92 40.75
N GLU A 172 16.42 33.62 42.01
CA GLU A 172 16.38 32.26 42.53
C GLU A 172 15.11 31.51 42.10
N GLU A 173 13.97 32.20 42.00
CA GLU A 173 12.73 31.68 41.38
C GLU A 173 12.91 31.42 39.88
N VAL A 174 13.58 32.32 39.14
CA VAL A 174 13.91 32.12 37.72
C VAL A 174 14.84 30.91 37.54
N LYS A 175 15.87 30.75 38.38
CA LYS A 175 16.75 29.56 38.34
C LYS A 175 15.99 28.26 38.66
N LYS A 176 15.04 28.30 39.60
CA LYS A 176 14.20 27.13 39.94
C LYS A 176 13.25 26.76 38.81
N THR A 177 12.62 27.74 38.16
CA THR A 177 11.71 27.50 37.04
C THR A 177 12.46 26.97 35.82
N GLN A 178 13.61 27.56 35.49
CA GLN A 178 14.44 27.13 34.37
C GLN A 178 15.01 25.70 34.55
N ASN A 179 15.51 25.36 35.75
CA ASN A 179 15.94 23.98 36.05
C ASN A 179 14.79 22.96 36.01
N ASN A 180 13.56 23.38 36.30
CA ASN A 180 12.39 22.52 36.23
C ASN A 180 11.93 22.31 34.78
N GLU A 181 12.00 23.35 33.93
CA GLU A 181 11.73 23.25 32.50
C GLU A 181 12.77 22.37 31.80
N ASP A 182 14.07 22.58 32.05
CA ASP A 182 15.15 21.75 31.49
C ASP A 182 15.04 20.28 31.93
N ARG A 183 14.59 20.02 33.16
CA ARG A 183 14.31 18.65 33.64
C ARG A 183 13.10 18.03 32.94
N LYS A 184 12.05 18.81 32.71
CA LYS A 184 10.84 18.34 32.05
C LYS A 184 11.09 18.05 30.57
N GLU A 185 11.81 18.93 29.88
CA GLU A 185 12.20 18.76 28.48
C GLU A 185 13.12 17.54 28.31
N ASN A 186 14.09 17.34 29.20
CA ASN A 186 14.93 16.13 29.18
C ASN A 186 14.14 14.85 29.48
N SER A 187 13.19 14.90 30.42
CA SER A 187 12.30 13.76 30.72
C SER A 187 11.43 13.38 29.52
N GLU A 188 10.84 14.37 28.83
CA GLU A 188 10.02 14.12 27.64
C GLU A 188 10.88 13.57 26.49
N LYS A 189 12.09 14.10 26.30
CA LYS A 189 13.03 13.61 25.29
C LYS A 189 13.46 12.16 25.54
N GLU A 190 13.72 11.78 26.78
CA GLU A 190 14.09 10.41 27.16
C GLU A 190 12.93 9.43 26.93
N GLU A 191 11.68 9.87 27.21
CA GLU A 191 10.48 9.08 26.90
C GLU A 191 10.30 8.86 25.38
N TYR A 192 10.54 9.90 24.55
CA TYR A 192 10.49 9.75 23.10
C TYR A 192 11.59 8.83 22.56
N LEU A 193 12.80 8.89 23.12
CA LEU A 193 13.90 8.00 22.72
C LEU A 193 13.58 6.54 23.07
N ASN A 194 13.09 6.27 24.28
CA ASN A 194 12.67 4.93 24.67
C ASN A 194 11.57 4.38 23.75
N LYS A 195 10.63 5.24 23.34
CA LYS A 195 9.56 4.84 22.41
C LYS A 195 10.08 4.56 21.00
N ILE A 196 11.10 5.28 20.55
CA ILE A 196 11.78 4.99 19.28
C ILE A 196 12.46 3.63 19.37
N ASP A 197 13.21 3.36 20.45
CA ASP A 197 13.88 2.07 20.65
C ASP A 197 12.87 0.90 20.71
N GLU A 198 11.72 1.09 21.35
CA GLU A 198 10.62 0.10 21.34
C GLU A 198 10.11 -0.15 19.91
N MET A 199 9.84 0.90 19.14
CA MET A 199 9.40 0.77 17.74
C MET A 199 10.47 0.12 16.85
N GLU A 200 11.75 0.41 17.06
CA GLU A 200 12.85 -0.22 16.32
C GLU A 200 12.94 -1.73 16.61
N ASN A 201 12.77 -2.12 17.88
CA ASN A 201 12.73 -3.53 18.27
C ASN A 201 11.51 -4.25 17.67
N GLU A 202 10.33 -3.64 17.68
CA GLU A 202 9.13 -4.20 17.05
C GLU A 202 9.31 -4.38 15.53
N LEU A 203 9.93 -3.40 14.86
CA LEU A 203 10.23 -3.49 13.43
C LEU A 203 11.21 -4.64 13.14
N ALA A 204 12.26 -4.80 13.95
CA ALA A 204 13.21 -5.89 13.81
C ALA A 204 12.54 -7.27 13.97
N ASP A 205 11.63 -7.41 14.94
CA ASP A 205 10.84 -8.63 15.12
C ASP A 205 9.92 -8.91 13.94
N GLN A 206 9.27 -7.87 13.39
CA GLN A 206 8.44 -7.98 12.18
C GLN A 206 9.27 -8.40 10.96
N ASP A 207 10.48 -7.87 10.79
CA ASP A 207 11.39 -8.26 9.70
C ASP A 207 11.78 -9.74 9.79
N VAL A 208 12.06 -10.24 11.01
CA VAL A 208 12.33 -11.66 11.23
C VAL A 208 11.11 -12.53 10.89
N GLN A 209 9.90 -12.10 11.26
CA GLN A 209 8.67 -12.81 10.91
C GLN A 209 8.42 -12.82 9.40
N LEU A 210 8.63 -11.68 8.72
CA LEU A 210 8.53 -11.57 7.28
C LEU A 210 9.47 -12.55 6.58
N GLU A 211 10.71 -12.65 7.03
CA GLU A 211 11.69 -13.56 6.45
C GLU A 211 11.31 -15.04 6.66
N ARG A 212 10.78 -15.39 7.83
CA ARG A 212 10.22 -16.74 8.08
C ARG A 212 9.05 -17.05 7.13
N LEU A 213 8.16 -16.08 6.90
CA LEU A 213 7.02 -16.23 5.99
C LEU A 213 7.48 -16.38 4.53
N LYS A 214 8.46 -15.60 4.07
CA LYS A 214 9.05 -15.75 2.73
C LYS A 214 9.61 -17.15 2.51
N ASN A 215 10.41 -17.65 3.45
CA ASN A 215 10.96 -19.01 3.40
C ASN A 215 9.85 -20.07 3.35
N LYS A 216 8.77 -19.88 4.13
CA LYS A 216 7.62 -20.79 4.12
C LYS A 216 6.88 -20.76 2.78
N ILE A 217 6.70 -19.59 2.18
CA ILE A 217 6.10 -19.43 0.85
C ILE A 217 6.95 -20.14 -0.21
N GLU A 218 8.27 -19.97 -0.17
CA GLU A 218 9.19 -20.63 -1.12
C GLU A 218 9.13 -22.16 -0.99
N TRP A 219 9.08 -22.67 0.25
CA TRP A 219 8.88 -24.09 0.52
C TRP A 219 7.56 -24.61 -0.07
N TYR A 220 6.45 -23.88 0.12
CA TYR A 220 5.16 -24.26 -0.47
C TYR A 220 5.20 -24.25 -1.99
N LYS A 221 5.76 -23.21 -2.63
CA LYS A 221 5.91 -23.14 -4.09
C LYS A 221 6.70 -24.34 -4.64
N LYS A 222 7.79 -24.73 -3.98
CA LYS A 222 8.59 -25.89 -4.39
C LYS A 222 7.81 -27.20 -4.28
N ASN A 223 7.00 -27.36 -3.24
CA ASN A 223 6.17 -28.55 -3.06
C ASN A 223 4.97 -28.58 -4.02
N GLU A 224 4.35 -27.43 -4.28
CA GLU A 224 3.30 -27.28 -5.28
C GLU A 224 3.82 -27.72 -6.66
N GLY A 225 5.01 -27.25 -7.07
CA GLY A 225 5.63 -27.69 -8.33
C GLY A 225 5.85 -29.20 -8.42
N LYS A 226 6.27 -29.84 -7.32
CA LYS A 226 6.41 -31.31 -7.28
C LYS A 226 5.06 -32.04 -7.40
N LEU A 227 4.01 -31.50 -6.77
CA LEU A 227 2.67 -32.08 -6.84
C LEU A 227 2.07 -31.92 -8.24
N VAL A 228 2.25 -30.76 -8.86
CA VAL A 228 1.83 -30.50 -10.24
C VAL A 228 2.50 -31.49 -11.20
N TYR A 229 3.82 -31.67 -11.10
CA TYR A 229 4.54 -32.65 -11.92
C TYR A 229 3.99 -34.08 -11.75
N LYS A 230 3.75 -34.51 -10.51
CA LYS A 230 3.15 -35.84 -10.25
C LYS A 230 1.75 -35.97 -10.83
N LEU A 231 0.96 -34.89 -10.80
CA LEU A 231 -0.39 -34.87 -11.34
C LEU A 231 -0.36 -34.97 -12.88
N GLU A 232 0.56 -34.28 -13.53
CA GLU A 232 0.78 -34.38 -14.98
C GLU A 232 1.22 -35.79 -15.39
N GLU A 233 2.16 -36.39 -14.65
CA GLU A 233 2.62 -37.76 -14.88
C GLU A 233 1.46 -38.77 -14.77
N LYS A 234 0.63 -38.64 -13.73
CA LYS A 234 -0.55 -39.50 -13.54
C LYS A 234 -1.64 -39.25 -14.59
N SER A 235 -1.83 -38.01 -15.03
CA SER A 235 -2.77 -37.68 -16.11
C SER A 235 -2.34 -38.32 -17.45
N ALA A 236 -1.04 -38.29 -17.75
CA ALA A 236 -0.48 -38.99 -18.91
C ALA A 236 -0.64 -40.51 -18.80
N GLU A 237 -0.46 -41.10 -17.62
CA GLU A 237 -0.70 -42.52 -17.37
C GLU A 237 -2.17 -42.91 -17.60
N VAL A 238 -3.12 -42.13 -17.07
CA VAL A 238 -4.56 -42.33 -17.29
C VAL A 238 -4.90 -42.24 -18.78
N THR A 239 -4.32 -41.29 -19.51
CA THR A 239 -4.54 -41.14 -20.95
C THR A 239 -4.06 -42.37 -21.73
N LYS A 240 -2.88 -42.90 -21.38
CA LYS A 240 -2.34 -44.14 -21.98
C LYS A 240 -3.22 -45.34 -21.67
N LEU A 241 -3.66 -45.50 -20.41
CA LEU A 241 -4.55 -46.60 -20.02
C LEU A 241 -5.88 -46.53 -20.77
N ASN A 242 -6.46 -45.33 -20.89
CA ASN A 242 -7.70 -45.13 -21.62
C ASN A 242 -7.56 -45.48 -23.11
N TYR A 243 -6.43 -45.15 -23.74
CA TYR A 243 -6.14 -45.58 -25.10
C TYR A 243 -6.09 -47.12 -25.22
N THR A 244 -5.39 -47.80 -24.31
CA THR A 244 -5.29 -49.26 -24.28
C THR A 244 -6.64 -49.92 -24.08
N ILE A 245 -7.46 -49.43 -23.15
CA ILE A 245 -8.82 -49.91 -22.89
C ILE A 245 -9.68 -49.79 -24.15
N ASN A 246 -9.66 -48.63 -24.81
CA ASN A 246 -10.41 -48.43 -26.05
C ASN A 246 -9.94 -49.34 -27.19
N LYS A 247 -8.65 -49.66 -27.25
CA LYS A 247 -8.12 -50.62 -28.22
C LYS A 247 -8.67 -52.02 -27.95
N ILE A 248 -8.64 -52.48 -26.70
CA ILE A 248 -9.18 -53.79 -26.28
C ILE A 248 -10.67 -53.86 -26.61
N TYR A 249 -11.46 -52.83 -26.29
CA TYR A 249 -12.89 -52.81 -26.61
C TYR A 249 -13.16 -52.97 -28.11
N LYS A 250 -12.36 -52.36 -28.99
CA LYS A 250 -12.49 -52.53 -30.44
C LYS A 250 -12.19 -53.96 -30.87
N GLU A 251 -11.12 -54.55 -30.34
CA GLU A 251 -10.74 -55.94 -30.61
C GLU A 251 -11.83 -56.92 -30.14
N ASP A 252 -12.37 -56.73 -28.93
CA ASP A 252 -13.47 -57.53 -28.39
C ASP A 252 -14.73 -57.44 -29.27
N TRP A 253 -15.08 -56.23 -29.72
CA TRP A 253 -16.21 -56.03 -30.64
C TRP A 253 -16.03 -56.77 -31.98
N GLU A 254 -14.80 -56.80 -32.51
CA GLU A 254 -14.50 -57.57 -33.71
C GLU A 254 -14.61 -59.07 -33.48
N VAL A 255 -14.13 -59.58 -32.34
CA VAL A 255 -14.24 -61.00 -31.97
C VAL A 255 -15.70 -61.40 -31.82
N ILE A 256 -16.51 -60.61 -31.11
CA ILE A 256 -17.96 -60.85 -30.95
C ILE A 256 -18.63 -60.93 -32.33
N ARG A 257 -18.32 -60.00 -33.23
CA ARG A 257 -18.87 -60.00 -34.59
C ARG A 257 -18.49 -61.28 -35.35
N ARG A 258 -17.22 -61.71 -35.29
CA ARG A 258 -16.75 -62.94 -35.95
C ARG A 258 -17.41 -64.19 -35.37
N VAL A 259 -17.56 -64.26 -34.04
CA VAL A 259 -18.26 -65.37 -33.37
C VAL A 259 -19.71 -65.45 -33.82
N GLU A 260 -20.39 -64.31 -33.94
CA GLU A 260 -21.79 -64.27 -34.39
C GLU A 260 -21.94 -64.69 -35.87
N GLU A 261 -21.00 -64.29 -36.73
CA GLU A 261 -20.94 -64.77 -38.12
C GLU A 261 -20.73 -66.29 -38.20
N LEU A 262 -19.84 -66.84 -37.37
CA LEU A 262 -19.60 -68.28 -37.28
C LEU A 262 -20.83 -69.04 -36.76
N ARG A 263 -21.53 -68.51 -35.75
CA ARG A 263 -22.80 -69.08 -35.26
C ARG A 263 -23.85 -69.16 -36.37
N LYS A 264 -24.02 -68.10 -37.16
CA LYS A 264 -24.94 -68.10 -38.30
C LYS A 264 -24.57 -69.15 -39.35
N LYS A 265 -23.27 -69.33 -39.63
CA LYS A 265 -22.79 -70.37 -40.55
C LYS A 265 -23.03 -71.77 -40.01
N LEU A 266 -22.78 -71.98 -38.71
CA LEU A 266 -23.01 -73.25 -38.03
C LEU A 266 -24.48 -73.68 -38.12
N VAL A 267 -25.41 -72.77 -37.77
CA VAL A 267 -26.85 -73.03 -37.86
C VAL A 267 -27.26 -73.38 -39.31
N LYS A 268 -26.71 -72.69 -40.31
CA LYS A 268 -26.96 -73.03 -41.73
C LYS A 268 -26.47 -74.44 -42.07
N SER A 269 -25.26 -74.81 -41.64
CA SER A 269 -24.72 -76.15 -41.89
C SER A 269 -25.50 -77.24 -41.15
N GLU A 270 -25.95 -76.99 -39.91
CA GLU A 270 -26.78 -77.92 -39.15
C GLU A 270 -28.12 -78.16 -39.84
N ASN A 271 -28.77 -77.10 -40.35
CA ASN A 271 -30.01 -77.24 -41.11
C ASN A 271 -29.81 -78.01 -42.42
N LEU A 272 -28.71 -77.76 -43.14
CA LEU A 272 -28.39 -78.53 -44.34
C LEU A 272 -28.19 -80.01 -44.00
N LEU A 273 -27.42 -80.31 -42.94
CA LEU A 273 -27.18 -81.68 -42.50
C LEU A 273 -28.48 -82.36 -42.10
N LYS A 274 -29.33 -81.68 -41.32
CA LYS A 274 -30.64 -82.20 -40.92
C LYS A 274 -31.50 -82.56 -42.15
N ASN A 275 -31.59 -81.66 -43.13
CA ASN A 275 -32.34 -81.92 -44.36
C ASN A 275 -31.77 -83.10 -45.15
N THR A 276 -30.44 -83.25 -45.22
CA THR A 276 -29.81 -84.38 -45.91
C THR A 276 -30.05 -85.71 -45.19
N VAL A 277 -30.02 -85.71 -43.85
CA VAL A 277 -30.34 -86.90 -43.04
C VAL A 277 -31.80 -87.29 -43.23
N GLU A 278 -32.74 -86.33 -43.15
CA GLU A 278 -34.16 -86.57 -43.38
C GLU A 278 -34.43 -87.11 -44.79
N LEU A 279 -33.70 -86.63 -45.81
CA LEU A 279 -33.79 -87.14 -47.17
C LEU A 279 -33.32 -88.61 -47.24
N HIS A 280 -32.13 -88.91 -46.72
CA HIS A 280 -31.61 -90.28 -46.73
C HIS A 280 -32.45 -91.25 -45.90
N GLU A 281 -33.07 -90.80 -44.81
CA GLU A 281 -34.03 -91.61 -44.04
C GLU A 281 -35.28 -91.95 -44.86
N LYS A 282 -35.78 -91.01 -45.67
CA LYS A 282 -36.90 -91.27 -46.60
C LYS A 282 -36.49 -92.24 -47.69
N GLU A 283 -35.37 -91.99 -48.36
CA GLU A 283 -34.83 -92.89 -49.39
C GLU A 283 -34.62 -94.30 -48.84
N ALA A 284 -34.05 -94.44 -47.63
CA ALA A 284 -33.86 -95.73 -46.98
C ALA A 284 -35.18 -96.45 -46.67
N LYS A 285 -36.23 -95.74 -46.29
CA LYS A 285 -37.58 -96.30 -46.09
C LYS A 285 -38.17 -96.79 -47.41
N GLU A 286 -38.08 -95.99 -48.48
CA GLU A 286 -38.55 -96.36 -49.82
C GLU A 286 -37.81 -97.59 -50.37
N TRP A 287 -36.49 -97.67 -50.17
CA TRP A 287 -35.71 -98.83 -50.56
C TRP A 287 -36.12 -100.10 -49.80
N LYS A 288 -36.35 -99.98 -48.49
CA LYS A 288 -36.87 -101.11 -47.69
C LYS A 288 -38.24 -101.56 -48.20
N GLU A 289 -39.14 -100.62 -48.50
CA GLU A 289 -40.47 -100.95 -49.03
C GLU A 289 -40.38 -101.69 -50.37
N LYS A 290 -39.54 -101.20 -51.30
CA LYS A 290 -39.28 -101.89 -52.57
C LYS A 290 -38.65 -103.26 -52.39
N GLU A 291 -37.71 -103.41 -51.46
CA GLU A 291 -37.10 -104.69 -51.12
C GLU A 291 -38.15 -105.69 -50.59
N TRP A 292 -39.04 -105.25 -49.70
CA TRP A 292 -40.17 -106.05 -49.21
C TRP A 292 -41.13 -106.45 -50.35
N GLU A 293 -41.46 -105.53 -51.26
CA GLU A 293 -42.33 -105.80 -52.40
C GLU A 293 -41.70 -106.82 -53.37
N MET A 294 -40.43 -106.63 -53.72
CA MET A 294 -39.68 -107.57 -54.58
C MET A 294 -39.56 -108.95 -53.93
N GLY A 295 -39.22 -109.01 -52.64
CA GLY A 295 -39.19 -110.28 -51.89
C GLY A 295 -40.56 -110.95 -51.81
N GLY A 296 -41.65 -110.18 -51.76
CA GLY A 296 -43.02 -110.67 -51.89
C GLY A 296 -43.27 -111.33 -53.26
N LYS A 297 -43.02 -110.58 -54.35
CA LYS A 297 -43.18 -111.08 -55.73
C LYS A 297 -42.32 -112.31 -55.98
N GLN A 298 -41.08 -112.33 -55.50
CA GLN A 298 -40.19 -113.48 -55.65
C GLN A 298 -40.77 -114.73 -54.98
N ARG A 299 -41.27 -114.61 -53.74
CA ARG A 299 -41.93 -115.74 -53.05
C ARG A 299 -43.17 -116.25 -53.78
N GLU A 300 -43.97 -115.36 -54.35
CA GLU A 300 -45.13 -115.72 -55.15
C GLU A 300 -44.71 -116.46 -56.42
N THR A 301 -43.73 -115.95 -57.17
CA THR A 301 -43.19 -116.64 -58.35
C THR A 301 -42.56 -117.98 -58.02
N ASP A 302 -41.88 -118.11 -56.88
CA ASP A 302 -41.28 -119.37 -56.41
C ASP A 302 -42.38 -120.39 -56.05
N TYR A 303 -43.48 -119.94 -55.44
CA TYR A 303 -44.65 -120.77 -55.14
C TYR A 303 -45.35 -121.24 -56.42
N GLU A 304 -45.58 -120.35 -57.38
CA GLU A 304 -46.14 -120.68 -58.70
C GLU A 304 -45.27 -121.69 -59.44
N LEU A 305 -43.95 -121.46 -59.49
CA LEU A 305 -43.00 -122.37 -60.10
C LEU A 305 -43.00 -123.73 -59.41
N GLY A 306 -43.11 -123.77 -58.08
CA GLY A 306 -43.24 -124.99 -57.30
C GLY A 306 -44.50 -125.78 -57.66
N ARG A 307 -45.65 -125.10 -57.78
CA ARG A 307 -46.92 -125.70 -58.24
C ARG A 307 -46.82 -126.24 -59.66
N VAL A 308 -46.34 -125.45 -60.62
CA VAL A 308 -46.15 -125.88 -62.02
C VAL A 308 -45.22 -127.10 -62.11
N LYS A 309 -44.17 -127.15 -61.29
CA LYS A 309 -43.28 -128.32 -61.20
C LYS A 309 -44.01 -129.57 -60.69
N MET A 310 -44.94 -129.44 -59.74
CA MET A 310 -45.77 -130.56 -59.27
C MET A 310 -46.74 -131.01 -60.35
N GLU A 311 -47.46 -130.08 -61.00
CA GLU A 311 -48.36 -130.37 -62.11
C GLU A 311 -47.63 -131.09 -63.27
N LEU A 312 -46.45 -130.60 -63.67
CA LEU A 312 -45.60 -131.25 -64.68
C LEU A 312 -45.18 -132.66 -64.26
N LYS A 313 -44.92 -132.87 -62.96
CA LYS A 313 -44.57 -134.19 -62.44
C LYS A 313 -45.76 -135.14 -62.50
N GLU A 314 -46.94 -134.70 -62.10
CA GLU A 314 -48.18 -135.47 -62.20
C GLU A 314 -48.51 -135.85 -63.64
N VAL A 315 -48.42 -134.89 -64.59
CA VAL A 315 -48.60 -135.16 -66.02
C VAL A 315 -47.58 -136.18 -66.53
N LYS A 316 -46.31 -136.04 -66.13
CA LYS A 316 -45.24 -136.98 -66.52
C LYS A 316 -45.47 -138.38 -65.96
N ASP A 317 -45.91 -138.48 -64.71
CA ASP A 317 -46.20 -139.77 -64.08
C ASP A 317 -47.47 -140.41 -64.68
N ALA A 318 -48.49 -139.61 -65.03
CA ALA A 318 -49.67 -140.05 -65.77
C ALA A 318 -49.31 -140.59 -67.17
N LEU A 319 -48.45 -139.88 -67.92
CA LEU A 319 -47.96 -140.32 -69.23
C LEU A 319 -47.23 -141.66 -69.15
N LYS A 320 -46.45 -141.88 -68.08
CA LYS A 320 -45.77 -143.16 -67.84
C LYS A 320 -46.70 -144.30 -67.45
N SER A 321 -47.91 -143.98 -66.99
CA SER A 321 -48.94 -144.96 -66.61
C SER A 321 -49.99 -145.23 -67.69
N MET A 322 -49.91 -144.56 -68.85
CA MET A 322 -50.77 -144.84 -70.00
C MET A 322 -50.35 -146.13 -70.71
N ASP A 323 -51.33 -146.96 -71.09
CA ASP A 323 -51.13 -148.19 -71.86
C ASP A 323 -50.74 -147.83 -73.32
N PRO A 324 -49.75 -148.52 -73.94
CA PRO A 324 -49.17 -148.14 -75.24
C PRO A 324 -50.12 -148.21 -76.44
N GLU A 325 -51.37 -148.68 -76.29
CA GLU A 325 -52.38 -148.65 -77.36
C GLU A 325 -53.17 -147.32 -77.43
N GLU A 326 -53.19 -146.50 -76.37
CA GLU A 326 -53.84 -145.17 -76.38
C GLU A 326 -52.89 -144.01 -76.77
N GLU A 327 -51.57 -144.23 -76.74
CA GLU A 327 -50.56 -143.25 -77.18
C GLU A 327 -50.70 -142.89 -78.68
N PHE A 328 -51.24 -143.81 -79.50
CA PHE A 328 -51.39 -143.62 -80.94
C PHE A 328 -52.58 -142.73 -81.34
N ALA A 329 -53.56 -142.51 -80.46
CA ALA A 329 -54.76 -141.71 -80.75
C ALA A 329 -54.64 -140.24 -80.35
N TYR A 330 -53.67 -139.87 -79.50
CA TYR A 330 -53.52 -138.50 -79.00
C TYR A 330 -52.54 -137.64 -79.81
N PHE A 331 -51.78 -138.26 -80.72
CA PHE A 331 -50.77 -137.59 -81.55
C PHE A 331 -51.13 -137.49 -83.04
N PHE A 332 -52.35 -137.87 -83.45
CA PHE A 332 -52.88 -137.68 -84.80
C PHE A 332 -54.22 -136.96 -84.83
#